data_AF-A0A7Y6PKT2-F1
#
_entry.id   AF-A0A7Y6PKT2-F1
#
_cell.length_a   1.000
_cell.length_b   1.000
_cell.length_c   1.000
_cell.angle_alpha   90.00
_cell.angle_beta   90.00
_cell.angle_gamma   90.00
#
_symmetry.space_group_name_H-M   'P 1'
#
loop_
_entity.id
_entity.type
_entity.pdbx_description
1 polymer ?
#
loop_
_entity_poly.entity_id
_entity_poly.type
_entity_poly.pdbx_seq_one_letter_code
_entity_poly.pdbx_strand_id
1 'polypeptide(L)'
;MELAILLAITATVVGLAGRLPERSRVKRELGTAKIQRIDQLRDGTKVAIRGEVALAQSGDELVAPLTGRWCVYWLVTFDEVGVGGDYVEIGRAEQGTPFLLRGENAVARVVPDNPRVAVPGTAQMQPITALRGQPFNAMTRLAKTACKRKPNYRTSWLRATEYIVSAGMPVTVVGWCTYEPDPDAAADVSGYRSDSPTRPVISGSRSARLLIG
;
A
#
# COMPACT_ATOMS: atom_id res chain seq x y z
N MET A 1 39.20 -20.00 -48.09
CA MET A 1 39.48 -20.66 -46.80
C MET A 1 40.18 -19.61 -45.97
N GLU A 2 39.66 -19.09 -44.88
CA GLU A 2 38.98 -19.77 -43.77
C GLU A 2 37.81 -18.95 -43.23
N LEU A 3 36.76 -19.70 -42.91
CA LEU A 3 35.57 -19.32 -42.16
C LEU A 3 35.90 -19.57 -40.68
N ALA A 4 35.86 -18.55 -39.82
CA ALA A 4 35.91 -18.73 -38.37
C ALA A 4 35.06 -17.60 -37.73
N ILE A 5 33.74 -17.78 -37.69
CA ILE A 5 33.01 -18.20 -36.48
C ILE A 5 33.32 -17.27 -35.30
N LEU A 6 32.69 -16.09 -35.28
CA LEU A 6 32.55 -15.28 -34.07
C LEU A 6 31.24 -15.69 -33.40
N LEU A 7 31.33 -16.72 -32.57
CA LEU A 7 30.21 -17.34 -31.87
C LEU A 7 29.84 -16.51 -30.63
N ALA A 8 28.54 -16.33 -30.47
CA ALA A 8 27.87 -15.50 -29.50
C ALA A 8 28.26 -15.81 -28.04
N ILE A 9 28.57 -14.75 -27.28
CA ILE A 9 28.43 -14.74 -25.81
C ILE A 9 27.23 -13.86 -25.49
N THR A 10 26.02 -14.35 -25.80
CA THR A 10 24.81 -13.87 -25.12
C THR A 10 24.85 -14.45 -23.71
N ALA A 11 25.41 -13.69 -22.77
CA ALA A 11 25.32 -13.99 -21.35
C ALA A 11 23.84 -13.87 -20.95
N THR A 12 23.16 -15.01 -20.93
CA THR A 12 21.81 -15.15 -20.38
C THR A 12 21.92 -14.88 -18.88
N VAL A 13 21.63 -13.65 -18.46
CA VAL A 13 21.40 -13.31 -17.07
C VAL A 13 20.08 -13.95 -16.65
N VAL A 14 20.08 -15.27 -16.45
CA VAL A 14 19.05 -15.97 -15.68
C VAL A 14 19.38 -15.71 -14.21
N GLY A 15 19.22 -14.45 -13.80
CA GLY A 15 19.40 -14.02 -12.43
C GLY A 15 18.28 -14.62 -11.60
N LEU A 16 18.67 -15.40 -10.58
CA LEU A 16 17.88 -15.88 -9.46
C LEU A 16 16.74 -14.90 -9.10
N ALA A 17 15.55 -15.11 -9.68
CA ALA A 17 14.31 -14.59 -9.14
C ALA A 17 13.84 -15.51 -8.01
N GLY A 18 14.72 -15.78 -7.05
CA GLY A 18 14.28 -16.26 -5.74
C GLY A 18 13.22 -15.28 -5.25
N ARG A 19 12.08 -15.78 -4.78
CA ARG A 19 10.90 -14.99 -4.40
C ARG A 19 11.32 -13.74 -3.63
N LEU A 20 11.40 -12.60 -4.32
CA LEU A 20 11.68 -11.33 -3.66
C LEU A 20 10.54 -11.10 -2.67
N PRO A 21 10.84 -10.66 -1.43
CA PRO A 21 9.81 -10.29 -0.46
C PRO A 21 8.79 -9.37 -1.13
N GLU A 22 7.50 -9.55 -0.84
CA GLU A 22 6.40 -8.85 -1.51
C GLU A 22 6.64 -7.33 -1.57
N ARG A 23 7.20 -6.76 -0.50
CA ARG A 23 7.61 -5.36 -0.41
C ARG A 23 8.62 -4.91 -1.47
N SER A 24 9.69 -5.67 -1.70
CA SER A 24 10.71 -5.32 -2.70
C SER A 24 10.15 -5.34 -4.12
N ARG A 25 9.24 -6.28 -4.38
CA ARG A 25 8.51 -6.35 -5.65
C ARG A 25 7.61 -5.14 -5.84
N VAL A 26 6.81 -4.78 -4.83
CA VAL A 26 5.94 -3.59 -4.89
C VAL A 26 6.76 -2.32 -5.07
N LYS A 27 7.86 -2.16 -4.32
CA LYS A 27 8.78 -1.01 -4.47
C LYS A 27 9.36 -0.92 -5.88
N ARG A 28 9.76 -2.06 -6.46
CA ARG A 28 10.25 -2.13 -7.85
C ARG A 28 9.16 -1.73 -8.84
N GLU A 29 7.96 -2.30 -8.70
CA GLU A 29 6.82 -1.99 -9.58
C GLU A 29 6.47 -0.49 -9.51
N LEU A 30 6.40 0.10 -8.32
CA LEU A 30 6.22 1.54 -8.11
C LEU A 30 7.34 2.37 -8.72
N GLY A 31 8.61 1.98 -8.51
CA GLY A 31 9.78 2.70 -9.02
C GLY A 31 9.90 2.68 -10.55
N THR A 32 9.32 1.67 -11.21
CA THR A 32 9.28 1.57 -12.68
C THR A 32 8.02 2.16 -13.30
N ALA A 33 7.03 2.54 -12.49
CA ALA A 33 5.75 3.00 -12.99
C ALA A 33 5.87 4.42 -13.60
N LYS A 34 5.35 4.59 -14.82
CA LYS A 34 5.30 5.90 -15.48
C LYS A 34 4.21 6.75 -14.84
N ILE A 35 4.61 7.71 -14.00
CA ILE A 35 3.68 8.63 -13.34
C ILE A 35 2.95 9.48 -14.37
N GLN A 36 1.63 9.54 -14.24
CA GLN A 36 0.71 10.32 -15.04
C GLN A 36 0.11 11.43 -14.19
N ARG A 37 -0.26 12.54 -14.82
CA ARG A 37 -0.98 13.64 -14.15
C ARG A 37 -2.44 13.24 -13.95
N ILE A 38 -3.03 13.62 -12.82
CA ILE A 38 -4.38 13.20 -12.41
C ILE A 38 -5.46 13.76 -13.37
N ASP A 39 -5.23 14.94 -13.94
CA ASP A 39 -6.11 15.59 -14.92
C ASP A 39 -6.07 14.93 -16.32
N GLN A 40 -5.14 14.00 -16.56
CA GLN A 40 -4.93 13.35 -17.87
C GLN A 40 -5.24 11.86 -17.85
N LEU A 41 -5.81 11.35 -16.76
CA LEU A 41 -6.14 9.94 -16.64
C LEU A 41 -7.23 9.55 -17.64
N ARG A 42 -7.23 8.28 -18.01
CA ARG A 42 -8.23 7.70 -18.92
C ARG A 42 -9.00 6.62 -18.20
N ASP A 43 -10.31 6.63 -18.39
CA ASP A 43 -11.20 5.60 -17.86
C ASP A 43 -10.79 4.21 -18.37
N GLY A 44 -10.93 3.20 -17.51
CA GLY A 44 -10.65 1.81 -17.85
C GLY A 44 -9.17 1.49 -18.11
N THR A 45 -8.24 2.27 -17.57
CA THR A 45 -6.80 2.03 -17.76
C THR A 45 -6.06 1.83 -16.45
N LYS A 46 -4.96 1.07 -16.49
CA LYS A 46 -4.01 1.00 -15.38
C LYS A 46 -3.18 2.29 -15.36
N VAL A 47 -3.20 2.98 -14.23
CA VAL A 47 -2.54 4.27 -14.05
C VAL A 47 -1.58 4.23 -12.88
N ALA A 48 -0.63 5.16 -12.90
CA ALA A 48 0.28 5.45 -11.80
C ALA A 48 0.23 6.94 -11.54
N ILE A 49 -0.15 7.35 -10.34
CA ILE A 49 -0.29 8.75 -9.96
C ILE A 49 0.46 9.04 -8.69
N ARG A 50 0.86 10.30 -8.52
CA ARG A 50 1.48 10.80 -7.30
C ARG A 50 0.71 12.02 -6.83
N GLY A 51 0.57 12.15 -5.52
CA GLY A 51 0.00 13.34 -4.91
C GLY A 51 0.07 13.29 -3.39
N GLU A 52 -0.58 14.26 -2.77
CA GLU A 52 -0.68 14.36 -1.32
C GLU A 52 -1.99 13.74 -0.82
N VAL A 53 -1.91 12.93 0.23
CA VAL A 53 -3.08 12.30 0.83
C VAL A 53 -3.95 13.34 1.54
N ALA A 54 -5.24 13.33 1.24
CA ALA A 54 -6.27 14.09 1.94
C ALA A 54 -7.43 13.16 2.33
N LEU A 55 -8.21 13.57 3.32
CA LEU A 55 -9.39 12.80 3.75
C LEU A 55 -10.49 12.90 2.69
N ALA A 56 -11.21 11.80 2.46
CA ALA A 56 -12.37 11.80 1.56
C ALA A 56 -13.59 12.46 2.21
N GLN A 57 -13.84 12.17 3.49
CA GLN A 57 -14.86 12.82 4.30
C GLN A 57 -14.32 13.07 5.71
N SER A 58 -14.84 14.09 6.38
CA SER A 58 -14.53 14.34 7.79
C SER A 58 -15.03 13.16 8.64
N GLY A 59 -14.16 12.60 9.47
CA GLY A 59 -14.49 11.45 10.32
C GLY A 59 -14.19 10.07 9.70
N ASP A 60 -13.72 10.00 8.45
CA ASP A 60 -13.26 8.74 7.83
C ASP A 60 -11.86 8.30 8.32
N GLU A 61 -11.30 8.98 9.31
CA GLU A 61 -9.96 8.70 9.83
C GLU A 61 -9.90 7.38 10.60
N LEU A 62 -8.85 6.62 10.35
CA LEU A 62 -8.51 5.43 11.12
C LEU A 62 -7.50 5.77 12.21
N VAL A 63 -7.54 5.02 13.30
CA VAL A 63 -6.50 5.05 14.34
C VAL A 63 -5.60 3.84 14.17
N ALA A 64 -4.31 4.09 13.97
CA ALA A 64 -3.31 3.04 13.82
C ALA A 64 -3.14 2.27 15.16
N PRO A 65 -3.22 0.93 15.16
CA PRO A 65 -3.35 0.14 16.38
C PRO A 65 -2.10 0.10 17.28
N LEU A 66 -0.91 0.37 16.74
CA LEU A 66 0.35 0.39 17.49
C LEU A 66 0.62 1.80 18.05
N THR A 67 0.55 2.81 17.20
CA THR A 67 0.96 4.19 17.55
C THR A 67 -0.19 5.09 18.02
N GLY A 68 -1.44 4.71 17.77
CA GLY A 68 -2.61 5.56 18.04
C GLY A 68 -2.72 6.76 17.10
N ARG A 69 -1.94 6.80 16.01
CA ARG A 69 -1.92 7.94 15.08
C ARG A 69 -3.09 7.88 14.10
N TRP A 70 -3.63 9.05 13.78
CA TRP A 70 -4.65 9.20 12.73
C TRP A 70 -4.05 8.94 11.35
N CYS A 71 -4.75 8.14 10.55
CA CYS A 71 -4.31 7.68 9.24
C CYS A 71 -5.51 7.34 8.33
N VAL A 72 -5.28 7.21 7.03
CA VAL A 72 -6.27 6.71 6.06
C VAL A 72 -6.06 5.23 5.72
N TYR A 73 -4.86 4.72 6.00
CA TYR A 73 -4.50 3.32 5.84
C TYR A 73 -3.41 2.95 6.84
N TRP A 74 -3.50 1.76 7.42
CA TRP A 74 -2.44 1.17 8.22
C TRP A 74 -2.23 -0.30 7.87
N LEU A 75 -0.98 -0.76 8.02
CA LEU A 75 -0.56 -2.15 7.88
C LEU A 75 0.32 -2.51 9.08
N VAL A 76 -0.03 -3.59 9.77
CA VAL A 76 0.80 -4.20 10.80
C VAL A 76 1.29 -5.55 10.30
N THR A 77 2.61 -5.72 10.21
CA THR A 77 3.23 -7.02 9.96
C THR A 77 3.68 -7.63 11.28
N PHE A 78 3.46 -8.93 11.43
CA PHE A 78 3.88 -9.71 12.58
C PHE A 78 5.01 -10.63 12.16
N ASP A 79 6.23 -10.32 12.59
CA ASP A 79 7.42 -11.11 12.31
C ASP A 79 7.79 -11.96 13.52
N GLU A 80 8.03 -13.24 13.29
CA GLU A 80 8.75 -14.06 14.26
C GLU A 80 10.25 -13.86 14.07
N VAL A 81 10.93 -13.36 15.11
CA VAL A 81 12.37 -13.06 15.10
C VAL A 81 13.10 -14.10 15.94
N GLY A 82 14.00 -14.86 15.33
CA GLY A 82 14.83 -15.86 16.00
C GLY A 82 16.02 -15.24 16.75
N VAL A 83 16.72 -16.06 17.54
CA VAL A 83 17.90 -15.63 18.31
C VAL A 83 19.02 -15.06 17.43
N GLY A 84 19.15 -15.53 16.19
CA GLY A 84 20.14 -15.05 15.21
C GLY A 84 19.77 -13.75 14.50
N GLY A 85 18.62 -13.13 14.81
CA GLY A 85 18.13 -11.92 14.13
C GLY A 85 17.38 -12.19 12.82
N ASP A 86 17.42 -13.41 12.30
CA ASP A 86 16.56 -13.85 11.21
C ASP A 86 15.09 -13.68 11.58
N TYR A 87 14.28 -13.25 10.61
CA TYR A 87 12.87 -13.02 10.83
C TYR A 87 12.02 -13.56 9.70
N VAL A 88 10.81 -14.01 10.05
CA VAL A 88 9.81 -14.51 9.11
C VAL A 88 8.47 -13.85 9.43
N GLU A 89 7.85 -13.21 8.43
CA GLU A 89 6.48 -12.72 8.56
C GLU A 89 5.53 -13.92 8.75
N ILE A 90 4.84 -13.96 9.88
CA ILE A 90 3.88 -15.01 10.23
C ILE A 90 2.42 -14.53 10.18
N GLY A 91 2.21 -13.21 10.05
CA GLY A 91 0.88 -12.62 10.01
C GLY A 91 0.92 -11.19 9.50
N ARG A 92 -0.24 -10.73 8.99
CA ARG A 92 -0.47 -9.35 8.58
C ARG A 92 -1.89 -8.94 8.92
N ALA A 93 -2.06 -7.71 9.37
CA ALA A 93 -3.35 -7.07 9.53
C ALA A 93 -3.29 -5.71 8.85
N GLU A 94 -4.36 -5.31 8.19
CA GLU A 94 -4.44 -4.02 7.52
C GLU A 94 -5.87 -3.51 7.55
N GLN A 95 -6.01 -2.20 7.45
CA GLN A 95 -7.29 -1.54 7.24
C GLN A 95 -7.04 -0.24 6.48
N GLY A 96 -7.96 0.08 5.57
CA GLY A 96 -7.96 1.31 4.81
C GLY A 96 -9.36 1.88 4.69
N THR A 97 -9.44 3.19 4.62
CA THR A 97 -10.65 3.93 4.25
C THR A 97 -10.41 4.61 2.90
N PRO A 98 -11.43 4.87 2.08
CA PRO A 98 -11.26 5.71 0.90
C PRO A 98 -10.64 7.07 1.27
N PHE A 99 -9.69 7.53 0.47
CA PHE A 99 -9.03 8.82 0.68
C PHE A 99 -8.85 9.55 -0.65
N LEU A 100 -8.52 10.83 -0.60
CA LEU A 100 -8.25 11.64 -1.77
C LEU A 100 -6.75 11.76 -1.98
N LEU A 101 -6.33 11.83 -3.23
CA LEU A 101 -4.98 12.14 -3.64
C LEU A 101 -5.00 13.46 -4.41
N ARG A 102 -4.45 14.50 -3.79
CA ARG A 102 -4.35 15.84 -4.38
C ARG A 102 -3.12 15.91 -5.27
N GLY A 103 -3.36 16.07 -6.56
CA GLY A 103 -2.34 16.46 -7.53
C GLY A 103 -2.23 17.97 -7.63
N GLU A 104 -1.52 18.44 -8.64
CA GLU A 104 -1.33 19.87 -8.89
C GLU A 104 -2.64 20.59 -9.25
N ASN A 105 -3.45 19.99 -10.16
CA ASN A 105 -4.66 20.62 -10.71
C ASN A 105 -5.91 19.72 -10.64
N ALA A 106 -5.82 18.54 -10.02
CA ALA A 106 -6.92 17.59 -9.97
C ALA A 106 -6.80 16.68 -8.73
N VAL A 107 -7.94 16.10 -8.35
CA VAL A 107 -8.06 15.21 -7.20
C VAL A 107 -8.54 13.84 -7.68
N ALA A 108 -7.89 12.78 -7.20
CA ALA A 108 -8.34 11.41 -7.40
C ALA A 108 -8.83 10.80 -6.09
N ARG A 109 -9.91 10.03 -6.12
CA ARG A 109 -10.30 9.19 -4.99
C ARG A 109 -9.55 7.87 -5.07
N VAL A 110 -9.00 7.40 -3.97
CA VAL A 110 -8.32 6.10 -3.86
C VAL A 110 -9.16 5.22 -2.95
N VAL A 111 -9.50 4.02 -3.43
CA VAL A 111 -10.27 3.02 -2.67
C VAL A 111 -9.33 1.86 -2.33
N PRO A 112 -8.85 1.75 -1.08
CA PRO A 112 -7.86 0.74 -0.69
C PRO A 112 -8.49 -0.63 -0.46
N ASP A 113 -9.08 -1.22 -1.50
CA ASP A 113 -9.55 -2.62 -1.46
C ASP A 113 -8.37 -3.57 -1.71
N ASN A 114 -7.97 -4.28 -0.65
CA ASN A 114 -6.91 -5.29 -0.63
C ASN A 114 -5.59 -4.84 -1.30
N PRO A 115 -5.02 -3.68 -0.88
CA PRO A 115 -3.84 -3.13 -1.52
C PRO A 115 -2.57 -3.93 -1.23
N ARG A 116 -1.61 -3.83 -2.13
CA ARG A 116 -0.22 -4.21 -1.88
C ARG A 116 0.59 -2.97 -1.61
N VAL A 117 1.16 -2.89 -0.42
CA VAL A 117 1.74 -1.64 0.03
C VAL A 117 3.25 -1.78 0.21
N ALA A 118 4.00 -0.88 -0.41
CA ALA A 118 5.41 -0.68 -0.12
C ALA A 118 5.54 0.64 0.65
N VAL A 119 5.05 0.69 1.89
CA VAL A 119 5.10 1.92 2.68
C VAL A 119 6.56 2.29 2.98
N PRO A 120 7.01 3.52 2.64
CA PRO A 120 8.21 4.12 3.20
C PRO A 120 7.90 5.04 4.40
N GLY A 121 6.63 5.32 4.68
CA GLY A 121 6.15 6.08 5.84
C GLY A 121 6.53 5.43 7.17
N THR A 122 6.83 6.29 8.16
CA THR A 122 7.25 5.98 9.55
C THR A 122 6.97 4.54 9.96
N ALA A 123 7.98 3.68 9.84
CA ALA A 123 7.90 2.33 10.37
C ALA A 123 8.14 2.41 11.88
N GLN A 124 7.13 2.07 12.66
CA GLN A 124 7.27 1.96 14.11
C GLN A 124 7.35 0.48 14.46
N MET A 125 8.42 0.13 15.17
CA MET A 125 8.73 -1.24 15.52
C MET A 125 8.56 -1.40 17.02
N GLN A 126 7.73 -2.37 17.42
CA GLN A 126 7.56 -2.72 18.82
C GLN A 126 7.77 -4.21 19.02
N PRO A 127 8.67 -4.62 19.94
CA PRO A 127 8.69 -6.00 20.40
C PRO A 127 7.39 -6.29 21.14
N ILE A 128 6.72 -7.38 20.77
CA ILE A 128 5.65 -7.97 21.56
C ILE A 128 6.32 -8.89 22.57
N THR A 129 7.08 -8.30 23.50
CA THR A 129 7.64 -9.00 24.66
C THR A 129 6.52 -9.27 25.66
N ALA A 130 5.84 -10.41 25.47
CA ALA A 130 4.89 -11.04 26.39
C ALA A 130 3.59 -10.23 26.65
N LEU A 131 2.39 -10.60 26.20
CA LEU A 131 1.65 -11.87 26.34
C LEU A 131 1.71 -12.58 27.72
N ARG A 132 2.56 -12.15 28.66
CA ARG A 132 2.49 -12.57 30.07
C ARG A 132 2.20 -11.35 30.94
N GLY A 133 0.98 -11.29 31.44
CA GLY A 133 0.62 -10.39 32.54
C GLY A 133 0.13 -8.99 32.16
N GLN A 134 0.26 -8.55 30.90
CA GLN A 134 -0.44 -7.34 30.44
C GLN A 134 -1.91 -7.67 30.12
N PRO A 135 -2.87 -6.77 30.43
CA PRO A 135 -4.26 -6.94 30.00
C PRO A 135 -4.29 -7.16 28.48
N PHE A 136 -5.28 -7.90 27.99
CA PHE A 136 -5.50 -8.15 26.55
C PHE A 136 -5.59 -6.83 25.77
N ASN A 137 -4.43 -6.29 25.39
CA ASN A 137 -4.32 -5.07 24.61
C ASN A 137 -4.78 -5.36 23.17
N ALA A 138 -5.24 -4.33 22.46
CA ALA A 138 -5.77 -4.48 21.10
C ALA A 138 -4.79 -5.22 20.17
N MET A 139 -3.48 -5.00 20.36
CA MET A 139 -2.41 -5.64 19.60
C MET A 139 -2.35 -7.16 19.79
N THR A 140 -2.56 -7.67 21.00
CA THR A 140 -2.61 -9.12 21.28
C THR A 140 -3.79 -9.77 20.55
N ARG A 141 -4.95 -9.11 20.53
CA ARG A 141 -6.14 -9.61 19.82
C ARG A 141 -5.90 -9.61 18.32
N LEU A 142 -5.31 -8.53 17.80
CA LEU A 142 -4.95 -8.39 16.39
C LEU A 142 -3.93 -9.46 15.96
N ALA A 143 -2.89 -9.69 16.76
CA ALA A 143 -1.91 -10.73 16.48
C ALA A 143 -2.55 -12.13 16.45
N LYS A 144 -3.48 -12.42 17.38
CA LYS A 144 -4.18 -13.71 17.45
C LYS A 144 -5.04 -13.98 16.21
N THR A 145 -5.66 -12.96 15.62
CA THR A 145 -6.48 -13.10 14.41
C THR A 145 -5.65 -13.07 13.12
N ALA A 146 -4.55 -12.30 13.10
CA ALA A 146 -3.73 -12.08 11.91
C ALA A 146 -2.62 -13.13 11.69
N CYS A 147 -2.10 -13.73 12.76
CA CYS A 147 -1.02 -14.72 12.66
C CYS A 147 -1.55 -16.04 12.11
N LYS A 148 -0.94 -16.54 11.04
CA LYS A 148 -1.27 -17.82 10.38
C LYS A 148 -0.89 -19.03 11.23
N ARG A 149 0.04 -18.87 12.18
CA ARG A 149 0.50 -19.88 13.13
C ARG A 149 0.95 -19.23 14.43
N LYS A 150 1.10 -20.03 15.48
CA LYS A 150 1.64 -19.56 16.76
C LYS A 150 3.16 -19.35 16.67
N PRO A 151 3.72 -18.28 17.25
CA PRO A 151 5.16 -18.11 17.39
C PRO A 151 5.77 -19.16 18.33
N ASN A 152 7.02 -19.54 18.08
CA ASN A 152 7.81 -20.39 18.97
C ASN A 152 8.51 -19.56 20.06
N TYR A 153 7.76 -19.15 21.08
CA TYR A 153 8.26 -18.32 22.18
C TYR A 153 9.42 -18.90 23.01
N ARG A 154 9.89 -20.13 22.74
CA ARG A 154 11.10 -20.69 23.38
C ARG A 154 12.38 -20.19 22.75
N THR A 155 12.37 -19.92 21.44
CA THR A 155 13.57 -19.61 20.64
C THR A 155 13.38 -18.38 19.75
N SER A 156 12.22 -17.72 19.85
CA SER A 156 11.90 -16.53 19.08
C SER A 156 11.04 -15.59 19.90
N TRP A 157 10.92 -14.35 19.42
CA TRP A 157 9.98 -13.37 19.91
C TRP A 157 9.17 -12.79 18.76
N LEU A 158 8.00 -12.25 19.08
CA LEU A 158 7.11 -11.67 18.09
C LEU A 158 7.37 -10.16 17.98
N ARG A 159 7.58 -9.67 16.77
CA ARG A 159 7.76 -8.26 16.45
C ARG A 159 6.58 -7.76 15.66
N ALA A 160 5.95 -6.68 16.11
CA ALA A 160 5.01 -5.94 15.29
C ALA A 160 5.73 -4.76 14.63
N THR A 161 5.53 -4.60 13.33
CA THR A 161 5.95 -3.41 12.60
C THR A 161 4.71 -2.75 12.02
N GLU A 162 4.45 -1.52 12.43
CA GLU A 162 3.35 -0.71 11.92
C GLU A 162 3.84 0.23 10.82
N TYR A 163 3.07 0.32 9.76
CA TYR A 163 3.18 1.29 8.68
C TYR A 163 1.87 2.04 8.55
N ILE A 164 1.96 3.35 8.33
CA ILE A 164 0.78 4.21 8.21
C ILE A 164 0.89 5.13 6.99
N VAL A 165 -0.26 5.48 6.45
CA VAL A 165 -0.45 6.55 5.48
C VAL A 165 -1.37 7.59 6.12
N SER A 166 -0.84 8.77 6.41
CA SER A 166 -1.58 9.87 7.04
C SER A 166 -1.91 10.96 6.03
N ALA A 167 -2.92 11.78 6.34
CA ALA A 167 -3.17 13.01 5.60
C ALA A 167 -1.91 13.91 5.59
N GLY A 168 -1.68 14.60 4.47
CA GLY A 168 -0.49 15.41 4.22
C GLY A 168 0.72 14.61 3.71
N MET A 169 0.67 13.28 3.68
CA MET A 169 1.79 12.49 3.18
C MET A 169 1.79 12.42 1.65
N PRO A 170 2.96 12.60 0.99
CA PRO A 170 3.08 12.31 -0.43
C PRO A 170 3.10 10.79 -0.64
N VAL A 171 2.26 10.29 -1.55
CA VAL A 171 2.23 8.87 -1.93
C VAL A 171 2.14 8.70 -3.43
N THR A 172 2.64 7.57 -3.90
CA THR A 172 2.46 7.06 -5.26
C THR A 172 1.47 5.91 -5.23
N VAL A 173 0.44 6.00 -6.07
CA VAL A 173 -0.60 4.98 -6.19
C VAL A 173 -0.59 4.41 -7.61
N VAL A 174 -0.58 3.08 -7.72
CA VAL A 174 -0.76 2.38 -9.00
C VAL A 174 -2.02 1.55 -8.90
N GLY A 175 -2.96 1.75 -9.82
CA GLY A 175 -4.24 1.05 -9.78
C GLY A 175 -5.00 1.14 -11.08
N TRP A 176 -6.24 0.68 -11.06
CA TRP A 176 -7.17 0.80 -12.16
C TRP A 176 -7.98 2.09 -12.01
N CYS A 177 -8.07 2.88 -13.08
CA CYS A 177 -8.82 4.12 -13.09
C CYS A 177 -10.25 3.88 -13.58
N THR A 178 -11.22 4.36 -12.80
CA THR A 178 -12.61 4.57 -13.21
C THR A 178 -13.02 6.02 -12.93
N TYR A 179 -14.21 6.45 -13.34
CA TYR A 179 -14.73 7.77 -13.01
C TYR A 179 -16.05 7.68 -12.23
N GLU A 180 -16.23 8.59 -11.27
CA GLU A 180 -17.48 8.77 -10.55
C GLU A 180 -17.90 10.25 -10.55
N PRO A 181 -19.19 10.58 -10.38
CA PRO A 181 -19.61 11.96 -10.15
C PRO A 181 -18.89 12.56 -8.94
N ASP A 182 -18.36 13.77 -9.09
CA ASP A 182 -17.64 14.47 -8.04
C ASP A 182 -18.61 15.28 -7.17
N PRO A 183 -18.87 14.87 -5.92
CA PRO A 183 -19.76 15.60 -5.03
C PRO A 183 -19.24 17.01 -4.71
N ASP A 184 -17.93 17.22 -4.73
CA ASP A 184 -17.32 18.51 -4.36
C ASP A 184 -17.53 19.54 -5.46
N ALA A 185 -17.38 19.12 -6.72
CA ALA A 185 -17.60 19.98 -7.88
C ALA A 185 -19.09 20.08 -8.29
N ALA A 186 -19.95 19.14 -7.87
CA ALA A 186 -21.39 19.23 -8.10
C ALA A 186 -22.05 20.41 -7.36
N ALA A 187 -21.46 20.88 -6.26
CA ALA A 187 -21.94 22.04 -5.51
C ALA A 187 -21.83 23.37 -6.30
N ASP A 188 -20.87 23.44 -7.23
CA ASP A 188 -20.55 24.66 -7.99
C ASP A 188 -21.30 24.77 -9.34
N VAL A 189 -22.02 23.72 -9.75
CA VAL A 189 -22.74 23.72 -11.04
C VAL A 189 -24.14 24.29 -10.88
N SER A 190 -24.31 25.56 -11.25
CA SER A 190 -25.63 26.19 -11.41
C SER A 190 -26.20 25.93 -12.82
N GLY A 191 -26.95 24.83 -13.00
CA GLY A 191 -27.60 24.58 -14.29
C GLY A 191 -28.31 23.23 -14.39
N TYR A 192 -29.40 23.17 -15.17
CA TYR A 192 -30.27 21.98 -15.31
C TYR A 192 -29.75 20.94 -16.33
N ARG A 193 -28.62 21.19 -17.01
CA ARG A 193 -28.16 20.37 -18.18
C ARG A 193 -26.64 20.25 -18.36
N SER A 194 -25.81 20.61 -17.39
CA SER A 194 -24.36 20.42 -17.49
C SER A 194 -24.01 18.99 -17.09
N ASP A 195 -23.15 18.32 -17.87
CA ASP A 195 -22.54 17.04 -17.45
C ASP A 195 -21.97 17.22 -16.03
N SER A 196 -22.43 16.40 -15.08
CA SER A 196 -21.95 16.50 -13.71
C SER A 196 -20.43 16.29 -13.70
N PRO A 197 -19.65 17.17 -13.07
CA PRO A 197 -18.21 17.00 -12.98
C PRO A 197 -17.89 15.61 -12.43
N THR A 198 -16.91 14.95 -13.03
CA THR A 198 -16.49 13.61 -12.60
C THR A 198 -15.06 13.66 -12.09
N ARG A 199 -14.76 12.81 -11.11
CA ARG A 199 -13.39 12.60 -10.61
C ARG A 199 -12.91 11.18 -10.88
N PRO A 200 -11.59 10.99 -11.10
CA PRO A 200 -11.01 9.67 -11.20
C PRO A 200 -11.04 8.94 -9.85
N VAL A 201 -11.37 7.66 -9.89
CA VAL A 201 -11.34 6.71 -8.79
C VAL A 201 -10.31 5.63 -9.10
N ILE A 202 -9.34 5.47 -8.20
CA ILE A 202 -8.26 4.49 -8.33
C ILE A 202 -8.48 3.36 -7.34
N SER A 203 -8.62 2.15 -7.85
CA SER A 203 -8.88 0.95 -7.05
C SER A 203 -8.11 -0.25 -7.57
N GLY A 204 -8.17 -1.36 -6.83
CA GLY A 204 -7.79 -2.66 -7.35
C GLY A 204 -8.81 -3.15 -8.38
N SER A 205 -8.36 -3.97 -9.32
CA SER A 205 -9.20 -4.73 -10.25
C SER A 205 -8.86 -6.22 -10.16
N ARG A 206 -9.65 -7.07 -10.84
CA ARG A 206 -9.34 -8.51 -10.96
C ARG A 206 -7.98 -8.77 -11.61
N SER A 207 -7.53 -7.86 -12.48
CA SER A 207 -6.28 -7.98 -13.26
C SER A 207 -5.11 -7.20 -12.66
N ALA A 208 -5.36 -6.22 -11.78
CA ALA A 208 -4.32 -5.39 -11.18
C ALA A 208 -4.65 -5.05 -9.73
N ARG A 209 -3.76 -5.40 -8.80
CA ARG A 209 -3.90 -4.95 -7.40
C ARG A 209 -3.55 -3.48 -7.27
N LEU A 210 -4.21 -2.79 -6.34
CA LEU A 210 -3.80 -1.44 -5.94
C LEU A 210 -2.43 -1.50 -5.27
N LEU A 211 -1.50 -0.65 -5.71
CA LEU A 211 -0.21 -0.45 -5.06
C LEU A 211 -0.17 0.93 -4.42
N ILE A 212 0.37 1.02 -3.21
CA ILE A 212 0.58 2.29 -2.50
C ILE A 212 2.03 2.30 -2.00
N GLY A 213 2.76 3.41 -2.16
CA GLY A 213 4.09 3.59 -1.58
C GLY A 213 4.75 4.92 -1.88
#